data_AF-A0A4U9DD75-F1
#
_entry.id   AF-A0A4U9DD75-F1
#
_cell.length_a   1.000
_cell.length_b   1.000
_cell.length_c   1.000
_cell.angle_alpha   90.00
_cell.angle_beta   90.00
_cell.angle_gamma   90.00
#
_symmetry.space_group_name_H-M   'P 1'
#
loop_
_entity.id
_entity.type
_entity.pdbx_description
1 polymer ?
#
loop_
_entity_poly.entity_id
_entity_poly.type
_entity_poly.pdbx_seq_one_letter_code
_entity_poly.pdbx_strand_id
1 'polypeptide(L)'
;MVGRQGRGKADLMKQRGENRYTILENGSFTSCLPGSDTWSVVGSEVIHDREEQVAEIWNARFKLGSVPIFYSPYLQLPVGDKRRSGFLIPNAKYSTKTASSSRFLTTGISRLTSTPP
;
A
#
# COMPACT_ATOMS: atom_id res chain seq x y z
N MET A 1 20.51 7.86 -3.83
CA MET A 1 19.27 8.51 -4.30
C MET A 1 18.47 7.49 -5.10
N VAL A 2 17.51 6.79 -4.48
CA VAL A 2 16.59 5.93 -5.23
C VAL A 2 15.60 6.88 -5.89
N GLY A 3 15.81 7.19 -7.17
CA GLY A 3 14.83 7.95 -7.96
C GLY A 3 13.52 7.19 -7.93
N ARG A 4 12.46 7.81 -7.42
CA ARG A 4 11.10 7.25 -7.46
C ARG A 4 10.68 7.22 -8.94
N GLN A 5 11.00 6.13 -9.62
CA GLN A 5 10.64 5.91 -11.01
C GLN A 5 9.14 5.59 -11.07
N GLY A 6 8.42 6.37 -11.87
CA GLY A 6 6.99 6.20 -12.06
C GLY A 6 6.53 7.09 -13.20
N ARG A 7 5.91 6.49 -14.21
CA ARG A 7 5.26 7.19 -15.31
C ARG A 7 3.77 6.89 -15.31
N GLY A 8 3.00 7.81 -15.83
CA GLY A 8 1.56 7.64 -15.96
C GLY A 8 0.98 8.57 -17.00
N LYS A 9 -0.25 8.25 -17.41
CA LYS A 9 -1.08 9.09 -18.28
C LYS A 9 -2.48 9.13 -17.69
N ALA A 10 -3.14 10.26 -17.79
CA ALA A 10 -4.53 10.41 -17.38
C ALA A 10 -5.24 11.29 -18.42
N ASP A 11 -6.55 11.12 -18.55
CA ASP A 11 -7.36 11.96 -19.43
C ASP A 11 -7.44 13.38 -18.86
N LEU A 12 -7.64 13.48 -17.54
CA LEU A 12 -7.65 14.74 -16.82
C LEU A 12 -6.78 14.64 -15.56
N MET A 13 -5.95 15.66 -15.36
CA MET A 13 -5.15 15.83 -14.16
C MET A 13 -5.55 17.14 -13.49
N LYS A 14 -6.07 17.05 -12.27
CA LYS A 14 -6.49 18.19 -11.44
C LYS A 14 -5.64 18.25 -10.19
N GLN A 15 -5.28 19.45 -9.80
CA GLN A 15 -4.53 19.70 -8.57
C GLN A 15 -5.36 20.60 -7.66
N ARG A 16 -5.56 20.19 -6.40
CA ARG A 16 -6.41 20.88 -5.42
C ARG A 16 -5.67 21.07 -4.11
N GLY A 17 -6.07 22.11 -3.36
CA GLY A 17 -5.53 22.43 -2.04
C GLY A 17 -4.02 22.66 -2.05
N GLU A 18 -3.55 23.72 -2.71
CA GLU A 18 -2.12 24.10 -2.74
C GLU A 18 -1.15 22.94 -3.07
N ASN A 19 -1.50 22.10 -4.06
CA ASN A 19 -0.70 20.94 -4.44
C ASN A 19 -0.68 19.79 -3.41
N ARG A 20 -1.66 19.73 -2.51
CA ARG A 20 -1.85 18.58 -1.60
C ARG A 20 -2.47 17.39 -2.33
N TYR A 21 -3.57 17.62 -3.03
CA TYR A 21 -4.34 16.59 -3.71
C TYR A 21 -4.05 16.62 -5.21
N THR A 22 -3.63 15.48 -5.75
CA THR A 22 -3.56 15.25 -7.20
C THR A 22 -4.64 14.25 -7.57
N ILE A 23 -5.60 14.69 -8.36
CA ILE A 23 -6.73 13.88 -8.83
C ILE A 23 -6.50 13.58 -10.31
N LEU A 24 -6.53 12.30 -10.67
CA LEU A 24 -6.35 11.82 -12.03
C LEU A 24 -7.61 11.05 -12.42
N GLU A 25 -8.29 11.51 -13.46
CA GLU A 25 -9.45 10.80 -14.04
C GLU A 25 -8.97 9.92 -15.20
N ASN A 26 -9.43 8.66 -15.20
CA ASN A 26 -8.97 7.59 -16.10
C ASN A 26 -7.44 7.51 -16.15
N GLY A 27 -6.83 7.48 -14.97
CA GLY A 27 -5.38 7.43 -14.80
C GLY A 27 -4.81 6.04 -15.03
N SER A 28 -3.63 5.99 -15.63
CA SER A 28 -2.76 4.83 -15.74
C SER A 28 -1.41 5.13 -15.09
N PHE A 29 -0.85 4.16 -14.36
CA PHE A 29 0.42 4.27 -13.67
C PHE A 29 1.26 3.01 -13.89
N THR A 30 2.56 3.18 -14.13
CA THR A 30 3.54 2.09 -14.20
C THR A 30 4.90 2.56 -13.68
N SER A 31 5.61 1.69 -12.97
CA SER A 31 7.01 1.95 -12.58
C SER A 31 8.01 1.47 -13.63
N CYS A 32 7.55 0.91 -14.76
CA CYS A 32 8.43 0.38 -15.78
C CYS A 32 9.10 1.51 -16.58
N LEU A 33 10.36 1.27 -16.98
CA LEU A 33 11.09 2.16 -17.87
C LEU A 33 10.38 2.30 -19.23
N PRO A 34 10.59 3.42 -19.94
CA PRO A 34 10.09 3.56 -21.31
C PRO A 34 10.63 2.43 -22.19
N GLY A 35 9.73 1.76 -22.92
CA GLY A 35 10.06 0.59 -23.76
C GLY A 35 9.69 -0.78 -23.16
N SER A 36 9.31 -0.82 -21.87
CA SER A 36 8.75 -2.02 -21.25
C SER A 36 7.45 -1.70 -20.52
N ASP A 37 6.40 -2.46 -20.82
CA ASP A 37 5.07 -2.38 -20.18
C ASP A 37 4.76 -3.68 -19.44
N THR A 38 5.73 -4.23 -18.70
CA THR A 38 5.54 -5.49 -17.96
C THR A 38 4.29 -5.44 -17.08
N TRP A 39 4.04 -4.30 -16.42
CA TRP A 39 2.84 -4.10 -15.63
C TRP A 39 2.35 -2.65 -15.68
N SER A 40 1.04 -2.46 -15.51
CA SER A 40 0.42 -1.15 -15.33
C SER A 40 -0.83 -1.26 -14.45
N VAL A 41 -1.16 -0.19 -13.74
CA VAL A 41 -2.40 -0.06 -12.99
C VAL A 41 -3.22 1.02 -13.64
N VAL A 42 -4.50 0.73 -13.91
CA VAL A 42 -5.46 1.67 -14.48
C VAL A 42 -6.60 1.85 -13.47
N GLY A 43 -7.00 3.08 -13.20
CA GLY A 43 -8.13 3.41 -12.35
C GLY A 43 -9.02 4.45 -13.02
N SER A 44 -10.32 4.39 -12.77
CA SER A 44 -11.24 5.43 -13.25
C SER A 44 -11.00 6.75 -12.53
N GLU A 45 -10.63 6.69 -11.27
CA GLU A 45 -10.30 7.85 -10.45
C GLU A 45 -9.16 7.50 -9.51
N VAL A 46 -8.10 8.30 -9.54
CA VAL A 46 -6.94 8.15 -8.66
C VAL A 46 -6.74 9.45 -7.91
N ILE A 47 -6.76 9.37 -6.58
CA ILE A 47 -6.56 10.52 -5.70
C ILE A 47 -5.27 10.27 -4.93
N HIS A 48 -4.28 11.13 -5.14
CA HIS A 48 -3.03 11.11 -4.41
C HIS A 48 -3.02 12.26 -3.40
N ASP A 49 -2.99 11.92 -2.11
CA ASP A 49 -2.76 12.85 -1.02
C ASP A 49 -1.27 12.84 -0.65
N ARG A 50 -0.59 13.97 -0.85
CA ARG A 50 0.84 14.12 -0.53
C ARG A 50 1.14 14.23 0.96
N GLU A 51 0.21 14.75 1.77
CA GLU A 51 0.41 14.92 3.22
C GLU A 51 0.23 13.61 3.97
N GLU A 52 -0.86 12.90 3.67
CA GLU A 52 -1.12 11.56 4.21
C GLU A 52 -0.24 10.49 3.55
N GLN A 53 0.35 10.81 2.39
CA GLN A 53 1.15 9.90 1.57
C GLN A 53 0.39 8.63 1.17
N VAL A 54 -0.88 8.79 0.81
CA VAL A 54 -1.79 7.72 0.39
C VAL A 54 -2.29 7.99 -1.02
N ALA A 55 -2.35 6.93 -1.82
CA ALA A 55 -3.03 6.92 -3.11
C ALA A 55 -4.29 6.07 -3.00
N GLU A 56 -5.43 6.69 -3.23
CA GLU A 56 -6.71 6.01 -3.38
C GLU A 56 -6.99 5.79 -4.85
N ILE A 57 -7.42 4.58 -5.20
CA ILE A 57 -7.68 4.17 -6.57
C ILE A 57 -9.06 3.53 -6.61
N TRP A 58 -9.95 4.13 -7.40
CA TRP A 58 -11.28 3.60 -7.68
C TRP A 58 -11.26 2.78 -8.96
N ASN A 59 -11.97 1.65 -8.92
CA ASN A 59 -12.05 0.67 -10.01
C ASN A 59 -10.66 0.28 -10.53
N ALA A 60 -9.73 0.02 -9.61
CA ALA A 60 -8.36 -0.37 -9.88
C ALA A 60 -8.31 -1.66 -10.71
N ARG A 61 -7.62 -1.60 -11.86
CA ARG A 61 -7.35 -2.73 -12.75
C ARG A 61 -5.85 -2.89 -12.88
N PHE A 62 -5.31 -3.98 -12.34
CA PHE A 62 -3.92 -4.34 -12.53
C PHE A 62 -3.79 -5.14 -13.82
N LYS A 63 -2.97 -4.62 -14.73
CA LYS A 63 -2.63 -5.21 -16.02
C LYS A 63 -1.20 -5.71 -15.98
N LEU A 64 -0.99 -6.93 -16.48
CA LEU A 64 0.33 -7.46 -16.80
C LEU A 64 0.45 -7.47 -18.32
N GLY A 65 1.32 -6.61 -18.88
CA GLY A 65 1.29 -6.31 -20.31
C GLY A 65 -0.07 -5.78 -20.74
N SER A 66 -0.72 -6.52 -21.64
CA SER A 66 -2.05 -6.19 -22.16
C SER A 66 -3.21 -6.86 -21.41
N VAL A 67 -2.94 -7.80 -20.50
CA VAL A 67 -3.97 -8.64 -19.87
C VAL A 67 -4.30 -8.13 -18.46
N PRO A 68 -5.56 -7.77 -18.15
CA PRO A 68 -5.98 -7.46 -16.79
C PRO A 68 -6.10 -8.74 -15.96
N ILE A 69 -5.34 -8.84 -14.87
CA ILE A 69 -5.32 -10.04 -14.00
C ILE A 69 -6.03 -9.83 -12.67
N PHE A 70 -6.17 -8.58 -12.22
CA PHE A 70 -6.79 -8.26 -10.95
C PHE A 70 -7.62 -6.99 -11.04
N TYR A 71 -8.79 -7.02 -10.43
CA TYR A 71 -9.72 -5.91 -10.33
C TYR A 71 -10.10 -5.70 -8.86
N SER A 72 -10.06 -4.45 -8.41
CA SER A 72 -10.61 -4.02 -7.13
C SER A 72 -11.47 -2.78 -7.30
N PRO A 73 -12.69 -2.73 -6.76
CA PRO A 73 -13.54 -1.53 -6.82
C PRO A 73 -12.93 -0.36 -6.03
N TYR A 74 -12.18 -0.65 -4.96
CA TYR A 74 -11.50 0.35 -4.14
C TYR A 74 -10.16 -0.20 -3.66
N LEU A 75 -9.09 0.56 -3.82
CA LEU A 75 -7.75 0.19 -3.39
C LEU A 75 -7.04 1.40 -2.81
N GLN A 76 -6.54 1.28 -1.58
CA GLN A 76 -5.68 2.29 -0.96
C GLN A 76 -4.24 1.76 -0.90
N LEU A 77 -3.31 2.52 -1.47
CA LEU A 77 -1.88 2.21 -1.47
C LEU A 77 -1.10 3.28 -0.72
N PRO A 78 -0.28 2.91 0.28
CA PRO A 78 0.66 3.86 0.87
C PRO A 78 1.76 4.18 -0.15
N VAL A 79 1.92 5.46 -0.48
CA VAL A 79 2.91 5.95 -1.47
C VAL A 79 4.15 6.54 -0.80
N GLY A 80 4.16 6.72 0.52
CA GLY A 80 5.28 7.29 1.26
C GLY A 80 5.95 6.33 2.22
N ASP A 81 6.96 6.86 2.90
CA ASP A 81 7.74 6.14 3.91
C ASP A 81 7.06 6.11 5.28
N LYS A 82 5.88 6.71 5.42
CA LYS A 82 4.95 6.48 6.53
C LYS A 82 4.49 5.01 6.50
N ARG A 83 5.33 4.12 7.00
CA ARG A 83 5.00 2.72 7.27
C ARG A 83 3.77 2.67 8.16
N ARG A 84 2.63 2.26 7.61
CA ARG A 84 1.52 1.77 8.41
C ARG A 84 1.92 0.40 8.92
N SER A 85 2.46 0.33 10.13
CA SER A 85 2.58 -0.90 10.91
C SER A 85 1.18 -1.37 11.30
N GLY A 86 0.42 -1.87 10.34
CA GLY A 86 -1.03 -2.01 10.45
C GLY A 86 -1.57 -3.15 9.61
N PHE A 87 -1.00 -4.33 9.84
CA PHE A 87 -1.54 -5.69 9.75
C PHE A 87 -0.28 -6.55 9.69
N LEU A 88 0.07 -7.20 10.80
CA LEU A 88 1.11 -8.23 10.78
C LEU A 88 0.64 -9.24 9.75
N ILE A 89 1.22 -9.23 8.54
CA ILE A 89 1.05 -10.34 7.61
C ILE A 89 1.52 -11.55 8.41
N PRO A 90 0.62 -12.49 8.78
CA PRO A 90 1.06 -13.68 9.47
C PRO A 90 2.04 -14.33 8.51
N ASN A 91 3.28 -14.47 8.95
CA ASN A 91 4.28 -15.20 8.19
C ASN A 91 3.79 -16.64 8.18
N ALA A 92 3.13 -17.06 7.10
CA ALA A 92 2.80 -18.46 6.85
C ALA A 92 4.12 -19.19 6.53
N LYS A 93 4.94 -19.41 7.56
CA LYS A 93 5.98 -20.43 7.51
C LYS A 93 5.26 -21.76 7.64
N TYR A 94 5.16 -22.50 6.54
CA TYR A 94 4.91 -23.94 6.59
C TYR A 94 6.11 -24.59 7.29
N SER A 95 6.02 -24.69 8.62
CA SER A 95 6.90 -25.52 9.42
C SER A 95 6.13 -26.79 9.71
N THR A 96 6.57 -27.91 9.11
CA THR A 96 6.11 -29.26 9.47
C THR A 96 6.64 -29.59 10.85
N LYS A 97 6.07 -28.98 11.89
CA LYS A 97 6.29 -29.38 13.28
C LYS A 97 4.95 -29.29 14.01
N THR A 98 4.27 -30.43 14.01
CA THR A 98 3.30 -30.83 15.02
C THR A 98 3.79 -30.43 16.40
N ALA A 99 3.11 -29.47 17.04
CA ALA A 99 2.78 -29.45 18.46
C ALA A 99 2.10 -28.12 18.79
N SER A 100 0.78 -28.17 18.92
CA SER A 100 -0.05 -27.11 19.46
C SER A 100 0.43 -26.73 20.86
N SER A 101 0.89 -25.50 21.06
CA SER A 101 1.01 -24.92 22.39
C SER A 101 0.33 -23.56 22.37
N SER A 102 -0.96 -23.56 22.69
CA SER A 102 -1.73 -22.36 22.99
C SER A 102 -1.25 -21.80 24.33
N ARG A 103 -0.44 -20.75 24.30
CA ARG A 103 -0.11 -20.00 25.52
C ARG A 103 -1.03 -18.80 25.61
N PHE A 104 -2.12 -18.99 26.35
CA PHE A 104 -3.02 -17.94 26.80
C PHE A 104 -2.23 -16.96 27.69
N LEU A 105 -2.11 -15.70 27.30
CA LEU A 105 -1.68 -14.65 28.23
C LEU A 105 -2.93 -14.13 28.92
N THR A 106 -3.20 -14.69 30.10
CA THR A 106 -4.19 -14.18 31.04
C THR A 106 -3.76 -12.81 31.56
N THR A 107 -4.72 -11.91 31.63
CA THR A 107 -4.68 -10.60 32.29
C THR A 107 -4.38 -10.70 33.79
N GLY A 108 -3.71 -9.69 34.36
CA GLY A 108 -3.63 -9.44 35.81
C GLY A 108 -2.22 -9.03 36.27
N ILE A 109 -1.92 -7.72 36.42
CA ILE A 109 -2.02 -6.92 37.65
C ILE A 109 -1.08 -7.40 38.78
N SER A 110 -0.12 -6.52 39.14
CA SER A 110 0.43 -6.20 40.49
C SER A 110 1.95 -6.02 40.43
N ARG A 111 2.46 -4.81 40.77
CA ARG A 111 3.18 -4.46 42.03
C ARG A 111 4.43 -5.32 42.27
N LEU A 112 5.59 -4.85 42.72
CA LEU A 112 6.09 -3.61 43.32
C LEU A 112 7.60 -3.86 43.52
N THR A 113 8.41 -2.80 43.59
CA THR A 113 9.69 -2.71 44.34
C THR A 113 10.83 -3.62 43.84
N SER A 114 12.12 -3.28 43.86
CA SER A 114 12.90 -2.55 44.87
C SER A 114 14.29 -2.24 44.28
N THR A 115 14.80 -1.01 44.47
CA THR A 115 16.24 -0.69 44.69
C THR A 115 16.79 -1.54 45.87
N PRO A 116 18.10 -1.69 46.19
CA PRO A 116 19.29 -0.83 45.92
C PRO A 116 20.56 -1.75 45.71
N PRO A 117 21.81 -1.49 46.17
CA PRO A 117 22.52 -0.30 46.68
C PRO A 117 23.48 0.37 45.69
#